data_AF-A0A1W6K141-F1
#
_entry.id   AF-A0A1W6K141-F1
#
_cell.length_a   1.000
_cell.length_b   1.000
_cell.length_c   1.000
_cell.angle_alpha   90.00
_cell.angle_beta   90.00
_cell.angle_gamma   90.00
#
_symmetry.space_group_name_H-M   'P 1'
#
loop_
_entity.id
_entity.type
_entity.pdbx_description
1 polymer ?
#
loop_
_entity_poly.entity_id
_entity_poly.type
_entity_poly.pdbx_seq_one_letter_code
_entity_poly.pdbx_strand_id
1 'polypeptide(L)'
;MIDKIIDGLKYSLKNERSILRRYLILGSFDGLLLAVSIVTSALITHLNTKTTDLTVISGLLSISISSILNSAIAEIKEREIEFEYLEKQMMKSLKGTIYDYGMKITVILSAISHGLSPFLGIAILLAYDYTKNLIIILLSSSLILFLLGILYEGDIKEKIKTSIFIVLSGLIVAFIVYLIS
;
A
#
# COMPACT_ATOMS: atom_id res chain seq x y z
N MET A 1 24.23 -20.11 8.95
CA MET A 1 23.79 -19.04 8.00
C MET A 1 22.28 -18.87 8.04
N ILE A 2 21.52 -19.96 8.04
CA ILE A 2 20.06 -19.98 8.18
C ILE A 2 19.60 -19.35 9.52
N ASP A 3 20.27 -19.63 10.63
CA ASP A 3 19.89 -19.08 11.95
C ASP A 3 19.93 -17.55 12.00
N LYS A 4 20.94 -16.94 11.38
CA LYS A 4 21.06 -15.47 11.29
C LYS A 4 19.94 -14.83 10.47
N ILE A 5 19.45 -15.53 9.44
CA ILE A 5 18.31 -15.08 8.63
C ILE A 5 17.02 -15.17 9.45
N ILE A 6 16.83 -16.26 10.19
CA ILE A 6 15.66 -16.44 11.07
C ILE A 6 15.65 -15.38 12.17
N ASP A 7 16.80 -15.08 12.77
CA ASP A 7 16.92 -14.06 13.80
C ASP A 7 16.71 -12.64 13.22
N GLY A 8 17.20 -12.38 12.01
CA GLY A 8 16.92 -11.14 11.27
C GLY A 8 15.43 -10.98 10.95
N LEU A 9 14.72 -12.06 10.57
CA LEU A 9 13.28 -12.07 10.35
C LEU A 9 12.52 -11.75 11.65
N LYS A 10 12.87 -12.40 12.76
CA LYS A 10 12.28 -12.12 14.07
C LYS A 10 12.50 -10.67 14.48
N TYR A 11 13.70 -10.13 14.23
CA TYR A 11 14.04 -8.74 14.49
C TYR A 11 13.13 -7.79 13.69
N SER A 12 13.06 -7.98 12.37
CA SER A 12 12.24 -7.16 11.47
C SER A 12 10.76 -7.20 11.87
N LEU A 13 10.22 -8.40 12.08
CA LEU A 13 8.84 -8.56 12.51
C LEU A 13 8.54 -8.01 13.91
N LYS A 14 9.53 -7.77 14.77
CA LYS A 14 9.29 -7.22 16.10
C LYS A 14 9.45 -5.70 16.13
N ASN A 15 10.50 -5.20 15.48
CA ASN A 15 10.94 -3.81 15.61
C ASN A 15 10.47 -2.93 14.44
N GLU A 16 10.25 -3.51 13.25
CA GLU A 16 9.92 -2.78 12.01
C GLU A 16 8.47 -2.98 11.58
N ARG A 17 7.60 -3.45 12.49
CA ARG A 17 6.15 -3.63 12.23
C ARG A 17 5.49 -2.37 11.70
N SER A 18 5.96 -1.23 12.18
CA SER A 18 5.37 0.05 11.83
C SER A 18 5.53 0.38 10.35
N ILE A 19 6.74 0.13 9.83
CA ILE A 19 7.05 0.34 8.41
C ILE A 19 6.28 -0.63 7.51
N LEU A 20 6.20 -1.90 7.89
CA LEU A 20 5.40 -2.90 7.16
C LEU A 20 3.93 -2.49 7.09
N ARG A 21 3.36 -2.05 8.22
CA ARG A 21 1.98 -1.57 8.30
C ARG A 21 1.75 -0.34 7.43
N ARG A 22 2.67 0.63 7.48
CA ARG A 22 2.60 1.85 6.68
C ARG A 22 2.56 1.53 5.19
N TYR A 23 3.47 0.69 4.71
CA TYR A 23 3.52 0.32 3.29
C TYR A 23 2.35 -0.56 2.83
N LEU A 24 1.83 -1.42 3.71
CA LEU A 24 0.61 -2.15 3.44
C LEU A 24 -0.56 -1.18 3.23
N ILE A 25 -0.77 -0.23 4.13
CA ILE A 25 -1.89 0.71 4.04
C ILE A 25 -1.76 1.63 2.82
N LEU A 26 -0.56 2.16 2.57
CA LEU A 26 -0.32 3.03 1.41
C LEU A 26 -0.55 2.30 0.08
N GLY A 27 -0.03 1.08 -0.08
CA GLY A 27 -0.30 0.35 -1.33
C GLY A 27 -1.75 -0.10 -1.48
N SER A 28 -2.45 -0.43 -0.38
CA SER A 28 -3.89 -0.69 -0.44
C SER A 28 -4.68 0.54 -0.86
N PHE A 29 -4.29 1.71 -0.36
CA PHE A 29 -4.88 2.98 -0.79
C PHE A 29 -4.70 3.21 -2.29
N ASP A 30 -3.50 3.00 -2.83
CA ASP A 30 -3.22 3.15 -4.27
C ASP A 30 -4.10 2.23 -5.13
N GLY A 31 -4.19 0.96 -4.74
CA GLY A 31 -5.02 -0.02 -5.45
C GLY A 31 -6.51 0.29 -5.38
N LEU A 32 -7.00 0.77 -4.23
CA LEU A 32 -8.40 1.17 -4.09
C LEU A 32 -8.71 2.40 -4.93
N LEU A 33 -7.87 3.43 -4.93
CA LEU A 33 -8.06 4.62 -5.76
C LEU A 33 -8.11 4.27 -7.25
N LEU A 34 -7.19 3.42 -7.71
CA LEU A 34 -7.16 2.95 -9.09
C LEU A 34 -8.47 2.24 -9.45
N ALA A 35 -8.92 1.30 -8.61
CA ALA A 35 -10.14 0.55 -8.84
C ALA A 35 -11.39 1.45 -8.81
N VAL A 36 -11.53 2.35 -7.83
CA VAL A 36 -12.64 3.33 -7.77
C VAL A 36 -12.68 4.15 -9.05
N SER A 37 -11.52 4.65 -9.50
CA SER A 37 -11.42 5.51 -10.69
C SER A 37 -11.97 4.81 -11.94
N ILE A 38 -11.45 3.61 -12.23
CA ILE A 38 -11.79 2.87 -13.45
C ILE A 38 -13.23 2.37 -13.40
N VAL A 39 -13.68 1.88 -12.24
CA VAL A 39 -15.07 1.40 -12.08
C VAL A 39 -16.06 2.55 -12.20
N THR A 40 -15.75 3.71 -11.62
CA THR A 40 -16.62 4.89 -11.70
C THR A 40 -16.73 5.38 -13.14
N SER A 41 -15.61 5.50 -13.87
CA SER A 41 -15.64 5.90 -15.28
C SER A 41 -16.40 4.88 -16.14
N ALA A 42 -16.21 3.58 -15.89
CA ALA A 42 -16.91 2.52 -16.61
C ALA A 42 -18.43 2.57 -16.42
N LEU A 43 -18.90 2.94 -15.22
CA LEU A 43 -20.34 3.12 -14.97
C LEU A 43 -20.93 4.32 -15.70
N ILE A 44 -20.21 5.45 -15.71
CA ILE A 44 -20.67 6.69 -16.36
C ILE A 44 -20.72 6.52 -17.88
N THR A 45 -19.69 5.89 -18.45
CA THR A 45 -19.54 5.70 -19.90
C THR A 45 -20.19 4.42 -20.43
N HIS A 46 -20.81 3.63 -19.55
CA HIS A 46 -21.42 2.33 -19.87
C HIS A 46 -20.47 1.35 -20.58
N LEU A 47 -19.20 1.31 -20.15
CA LEU A 47 -18.21 0.36 -20.64
C LEU A 47 -18.60 -1.09 -20.29
N ASN A 48 -18.15 -2.02 -21.11
CA ASN A 48 -18.39 -3.44 -20.88
C ASN A 48 -17.60 -3.93 -19.65
N THR A 49 -18.26 -4.70 -18.79
CA THR A 49 -17.67 -5.41 -17.63
C THR A 49 -16.33 -6.07 -17.96
N LYS A 50 -16.26 -6.91 -19.01
CA LYS A 50 -15.02 -7.61 -19.38
C LYS A 50 -13.84 -6.66 -19.66
N THR A 51 -14.10 -5.52 -20.29
CA THR A 51 -13.05 -4.52 -20.54
C THR A 51 -12.64 -3.84 -19.23
N THR A 52 -13.60 -3.49 -18.37
CA THR A 52 -13.36 -2.92 -17.05
C THR A 52 -12.49 -3.84 -16.19
N ASP A 53 -12.81 -5.14 -16.13
CA ASP A 53 -12.08 -6.11 -15.31
C ASP A 53 -10.62 -6.22 -15.75
N LEU A 54 -10.39 -6.34 -17.06
CA LEU A 54 -9.04 -6.40 -17.62
C LEU A 54 -8.26 -5.10 -17.35
N THR A 55 -8.90 -3.93 -17.46
CA THR A 55 -8.27 -2.64 -17.16
C THR A 55 -7.94 -2.49 -15.69
N VAL A 56 -8.83 -2.91 -14.77
CA VAL A 56 -8.55 -2.89 -13.33
C VAL A 56 -7.43 -3.86 -12.98
N ILE A 57 -7.49 -5.12 -13.43
CA ILE A 57 -6.47 -6.12 -13.10
C ILE A 57 -5.09 -5.73 -13.66
N SER A 58 -5.03 -5.26 -14.91
CA SER A 58 -3.77 -4.78 -15.50
C SER A 58 -3.24 -3.54 -14.78
N GLY A 59 -4.11 -2.60 -14.41
CA GLY A 59 -3.74 -1.44 -13.61
C GLY A 59 -3.21 -1.82 -12.23
N LEU A 60 -3.86 -2.77 -11.56
CA LEU A 60 -3.42 -3.32 -10.27
C LEU A 60 -2.07 -4.03 -10.37
N LEU A 61 -1.83 -4.80 -11.43
CA LEU A 61 -0.53 -5.42 -11.67
C LEU A 61 0.57 -4.37 -11.89
N SER A 62 0.27 -3.34 -12.69
CA SER A 62 1.19 -2.24 -12.96
C SER A 62 1.58 -1.49 -11.69
N ILE A 63 0.58 -1.07 -10.90
CA ILE A 63 0.83 -0.36 -9.64
C ILE A 63 1.54 -1.26 -8.63
N SER A 64 1.20 -2.55 -8.55
CA SER A 64 1.86 -3.51 -7.66
C SER A 64 3.35 -3.62 -7.94
N ILE A 65 3.74 -3.78 -9.20
CA ILE A 65 5.16 -3.85 -9.59
C ILE A 65 5.85 -2.51 -9.31
N SER A 66 5.20 -1.39 -9.62
CA SER A 66 5.74 -0.06 -9.34
C SER A 66 5.96 0.15 -7.83
N SER A 67 4.99 -0.23 -7.00
CA SER A 67 5.05 -0.12 -5.54
C SER A 67 6.17 -0.97 -4.93
N ILE A 68 6.41 -2.20 -5.41
CA ILE A 68 7.55 -3.04 -4.98
C ILE A 68 8.85 -2.29 -5.25
N LEU A 69 9.06 -1.81 -6.48
CA LEU A 69 10.32 -1.17 -6.86
C LEU A 69 10.53 0.15 -6.12
N ASN A 70 9.49 1.00 -6.04
CA ASN A 70 9.57 2.31 -5.39
C ASN A 70 9.88 2.17 -3.90
N SER A 71 9.20 1.25 -3.22
CA SER A 71 9.45 1.01 -1.78
C SER A 71 10.79 0.34 -1.53
N ALA A 72 11.21 -0.61 -2.36
CA ALA A 72 12.52 -1.24 -2.23
C ALA A 72 13.65 -0.21 -2.40
N ILE A 73 13.60 0.63 -3.43
CA ILE A 73 14.64 1.65 -3.67
C ILE A 73 14.69 2.65 -2.52
N ALA A 74 13.53 3.13 -2.06
CA ALA A 74 13.45 4.07 -0.94
C ALA A 74 14.00 3.45 0.35
N GLU A 75 13.55 2.24 0.69
CA GLU A 75 13.96 1.57 1.93
C GLU A 75 15.44 1.19 1.90
N ILE A 76 15.97 0.70 0.77
CA ILE A 76 17.42 0.42 0.65
C ILE A 76 18.22 1.67 0.96
N LYS A 77 17.82 2.83 0.39
CA LYS A 77 18.57 4.07 0.58
C LYS A 77 18.52 4.56 2.02
N GLU A 78 17.34 4.53 2.65
CA GLU A 78 17.16 4.92 4.04
C GLU A 78 18.01 4.04 4.96
N ARG A 79 18.03 2.73 4.70
CA ARG A 79 18.76 1.74 5.49
C ARG A 79 20.27 1.87 5.34
N GLU A 80 20.78 2.21 4.15
CA GLU A 80 22.19 2.55 3.95
C GLU A 80 22.60 3.77 4.78
N ILE A 81 21.79 4.83 4.77
CA ILE A 81 22.06 6.05 5.53
C ILE A 81 22.07 5.76 7.04
N GLU A 82 21.08 5.01 7.52
CA GLU A 82 20.98 4.60 8.93
C GLU A 82 22.18 3.75 9.34
N PHE A 83 22.60 2.83 8.47
CA PHE A 83 23.74 1.95 8.71
C PHE A 83 25.07 2.73 8.78
N GLU A 84 25.31 3.65 7.83
CA GLU A 84 26.50 4.49 7.84
C GLU A 84 26.57 5.38 9.09
N TYR A 85 25.41 5.91 9.53
CA TYR A 85 25.33 6.73 10.73
C TYR A 85 25.70 5.92 11.98
N LEU A 86 25.15 4.72 12.13
CA LEU A 86 25.43 3.84 13.26
C LEU A 86 26.88 3.32 13.26
N GLU A 87 27.44 2.94 12.11
CA GLU A 87 28.84 2.51 12.00
C GLU A 87 29.81 3.62 12.42
N LYS A 88 29.52 4.88 12.04
CA LYS A 88 30.30 6.06 12.47
C LYS A 88 30.23 6.27 13.98
N GLN A 89 29.06 6.17 14.58
CA GLN A 89 28.89 6.34 16.03
C GLN A 89 29.56 5.23 16.84
N MET A 90 29.52 3.99 16.34
CA MET A 90 30.11 2.84 17.00
C MET A 90 31.59 2.64 16.70
N MET A 91 32.15 3.39 15.74
CA MET A 91 33.52 3.23 15.23
C MET A 91 33.81 1.77 14.81
N LYS A 92 32.78 1.04 14.37
CA LYS A 92 32.84 -0.38 14.07
C LYS A 92 31.86 -0.73 12.96
N SER A 93 32.30 -1.62 12.05
CA SER A 93 31.42 -2.11 11.01
C SER A 93 30.34 -3.04 11.57
N LEU A 94 29.11 -2.85 11.08
CA LEU A 94 27.93 -3.64 11.41
C LEU A 94 27.68 -4.75 10.37
N LYS A 95 28.53 -4.90 9.35
CA LYS A 95 28.37 -5.94 8.31
C LYS A 95 28.39 -7.34 8.91
N GLY A 96 27.43 -8.19 8.50
CA GLY A 96 27.32 -9.57 8.98
C GLY A 96 26.79 -9.73 10.41
N THR A 97 26.36 -8.63 11.04
CA THR A 97 25.63 -8.64 12.31
C THR A 97 24.16 -8.98 12.10
N ILE A 98 23.45 -9.33 13.19
CA ILE A 98 21.99 -9.57 13.15
C ILE A 98 21.25 -8.33 12.61
N TYR A 99 21.78 -7.14 12.88
CA TYR A 99 21.24 -5.88 12.38
C TYR A 99 21.29 -5.82 10.85
N ASP A 100 22.45 -6.06 10.23
CA ASP A 100 22.61 -6.08 8.75
C ASP A 100 21.61 -7.05 8.08
N TYR A 101 21.45 -8.26 8.62
CA TYR A 101 20.46 -9.21 8.11
C TYR A 101 19.01 -8.74 8.34
N GLY A 102 18.71 -8.18 9.52
CA GLY A 102 17.40 -7.63 9.84
C GLY A 102 16.97 -6.54 8.86
N MET A 103 17.87 -5.61 8.54
CA MET A 103 17.61 -4.50 7.61
C MET A 103 17.29 -5.00 6.20
N LYS A 104 18.10 -5.92 5.66
CA LYS A 104 17.86 -6.54 4.34
C LYS A 104 16.52 -7.25 4.28
N ILE A 105 16.14 -7.94 5.35
CA ILE A 105 14.85 -8.62 5.44
C ILE A 105 13.71 -7.61 5.52
N THR A 106 13.87 -6.51 6.28
CA THR A 106 12.88 -5.43 6.33
C THR A 106 12.61 -4.83 4.96
N VAL A 107 13.65 -4.57 4.16
CA VAL A 107 13.50 -4.10 2.76
C VAL A 107 12.65 -5.06 1.93
N ILE A 108 12.91 -6.36 2.02
CA ILE A 108 12.17 -7.36 1.24
C ILE A 108 10.71 -7.42 1.72
N LEU A 109 10.49 -7.47 3.02
CA LEU A 109 9.16 -7.54 3.60
C LEU A 109 8.34 -6.27 3.33
N SER A 110 8.96 -5.10 3.39
CA SER A 110 8.28 -3.83 3.08
C SER A 110 7.89 -3.76 1.62
N ALA A 111 8.80 -4.16 0.71
CA ALA A 111 8.54 -4.21 -0.72
C ALA A 111 7.41 -5.18 -1.07
N ILE A 112 7.42 -6.40 -0.51
CA ILE A 112 6.35 -7.37 -0.70
C ILE A 112 5.02 -6.86 -0.13
N SER A 113 5.05 -6.27 1.07
CA SER A 113 3.84 -5.75 1.71
C SER A 113 3.21 -4.62 0.91
N HIS A 114 4.03 -3.72 0.36
CA HIS A 114 3.57 -2.66 -0.54
C HIS A 114 3.12 -3.20 -1.90
N GLY A 115 3.79 -4.23 -2.42
CA GLY A 115 3.46 -4.81 -3.72
C GLY A 115 2.16 -5.61 -3.75
N LEU A 116 1.84 -6.31 -2.67
CA LEU A 116 0.64 -7.14 -2.59
C LEU A 116 -0.59 -6.35 -2.14
N SER A 117 -0.39 -5.24 -1.44
CA SER A 117 -1.49 -4.48 -0.87
C SER A 117 -2.45 -3.82 -1.88
N PRO A 118 -2.05 -3.40 -3.10
CA PRO A 118 -2.96 -2.85 -4.10
C PRO A 118 -4.06 -3.82 -4.54
N PHE A 119 -3.84 -5.14 -4.43
CA PHE A 119 -4.85 -6.13 -4.77
C PHE A 119 -6.12 -6.04 -3.91
N LEU A 120 -6.12 -5.30 -2.80
CA LEU A 120 -7.36 -4.93 -2.12
C LEU A 120 -8.34 -4.15 -3.02
N GLY A 121 -7.86 -3.52 -4.09
CA GLY A 121 -8.70 -2.93 -5.14
C GLY A 121 -9.65 -3.92 -5.82
N ILE A 122 -9.34 -5.23 -5.81
CA ILE A 122 -10.24 -6.27 -6.33
C ILE A 122 -11.57 -6.30 -5.57
N ALA A 123 -11.60 -5.93 -4.28
CA ALA A 123 -12.86 -5.88 -3.52
C ALA A 123 -13.86 -4.88 -4.14
N ILE A 124 -13.37 -3.77 -4.70
CA ILE A 124 -14.20 -2.78 -5.39
C ILE A 124 -14.69 -3.35 -6.72
N LEU A 125 -13.81 -4.03 -7.46
CA LEU A 125 -14.17 -4.68 -8.72
C LEU A 125 -15.30 -5.71 -8.51
N LEU A 126 -15.17 -6.55 -7.48
CA LEU A 126 -16.22 -7.52 -7.12
C LEU A 126 -17.54 -6.84 -6.74
N ALA A 127 -17.49 -5.73 -6.02
CA ALA A 127 -18.68 -4.94 -5.71
C ALA A 127 -19.32 -4.36 -6.99
N TYR A 128 -18.52 -3.94 -7.96
CA TYR A 128 -18.99 -3.48 -9.26
C TYR A 128 -19.68 -4.58 -10.06
N ASP A 129 -19.05 -5.75 -10.20
CA ASP A 129 -19.60 -6.86 -10.98
C ASP A 129 -20.95 -7.33 -10.44
N TYR A 130 -21.10 -7.35 -9.12
CA TYR A 130 -22.33 -7.79 -8.47
C TYR A 130 -23.46 -6.75 -8.52
N THR A 131 -23.13 -5.47 -8.30
CA THR A 131 -24.17 -4.44 -8.08
C THR A 131 -24.41 -3.51 -9.27
N LYS A 132 -23.37 -3.19 -10.03
CA LYS A 132 -23.36 -2.18 -11.10
C LYS A 132 -23.99 -0.84 -10.68
N ASN A 133 -23.94 -0.51 -9.39
CA ASN A 133 -24.57 0.67 -8.83
C ASN A 133 -23.51 1.59 -8.22
N LEU A 134 -23.42 2.81 -8.78
CA LEU A 134 -22.44 3.81 -8.38
C LEU A 134 -22.48 4.14 -6.89
N ILE A 135 -23.68 4.27 -6.31
CA ILE A 135 -23.85 4.65 -4.90
C ILE A 135 -23.27 3.54 -3.99
N ILE A 136 -23.52 2.28 -4.33
CA ILE A 136 -23.03 1.15 -3.54
C ILE A 136 -21.51 1.08 -3.59
N ILE A 137 -20.92 1.28 -4.77
CA ILE A 137 -19.46 1.28 -4.97
C ILE A 137 -18.79 2.42 -4.21
N LEU A 138 -19.35 3.63 -4.25
CA LEU A 138 -18.83 4.78 -3.51
C LEU A 138 -18.93 4.57 -2.00
N LEU A 139 -20.02 3.98 -1.50
CA LEU A 139 -20.18 3.64 -0.08
C LEU A 139 -19.20 2.54 0.34
N SER A 140 -19.09 1.45 -0.42
CA SER A 140 -18.18 0.35 -0.09
C SER A 140 -16.72 0.78 -0.12
N SER A 141 -16.31 1.55 -1.13
CA SER A 141 -14.95 2.07 -1.21
C SER A 141 -14.65 3.06 -0.09
N SER A 142 -15.57 3.97 0.23
CA SER A 142 -15.41 4.90 1.35
C SER A 142 -15.28 4.17 2.68
N LEU A 143 -16.04 3.09 2.89
CA LEU A 143 -15.94 2.28 4.10
C LEU A 143 -14.58 1.58 4.21
N ILE A 144 -14.08 0.96 3.13
CA ILE A 144 -12.77 0.30 3.13
C ILE A 144 -11.64 1.32 3.36
N LEU A 145 -11.71 2.47 2.67
CA LEU A 145 -10.76 3.57 2.83
C LEU A 145 -10.75 4.12 4.27
N PHE A 146 -11.92 4.26 4.88
CA PHE A 146 -12.04 4.68 6.27
C PHE A 146 -11.41 3.66 7.24
N LEU A 147 -11.67 2.37 7.04
CA LEU A 147 -11.07 1.30 7.84
C LEU A 147 -9.54 1.28 7.70
N LEU A 148 -9.01 1.47 6.50
CA LEU A 148 -7.56 1.60 6.28
C LEU A 148 -6.95 2.78 7.03
N GLY A 149 -7.63 3.93 7.05
CA GLY A 149 -7.18 5.09 7.81
C GLY A 149 -7.13 4.86 9.32
N ILE A 150 -8.09 4.10 9.88
CA ILE A 150 -8.09 3.74 11.31
C ILE A 150 -6.93 2.80 11.64
N LEU A 151 -6.60 1.91 10.71
CA LEU A 151 -5.49 0.97 10.84
C LEU A 151 -4.13 1.67 10.72
N TYR A 152 -4.08 2.91 10.25
CA TYR A 152 -2.85 3.69 10.16
C TYR A 152 -2.24 3.96 11.54
N GLU A 153 -0.97 4.36 11.53
CA GLU A 153 -0.20 4.62 12.75
C GLU A 153 -0.60 5.96 13.39
N GLY A 154 -0.37 6.07 14.69
CA GLY A 154 -0.59 7.30 15.44
C GLY A 154 -1.67 7.22 16.51
N ASP A 155 -1.89 8.35 17.16
CA ASP A 155 -2.91 8.52 18.20
C ASP A 155 -4.33 8.49 17.61
N ILE A 156 -5.35 8.34 18.45
CA ILE A 156 -6.77 8.30 18.04
C ILE A 156 -7.13 9.51 17.16
N LYS A 157 -6.64 10.70 17.51
CA LYS A 157 -6.88 11.93 16.72
C LYS A 157 -6.21 11.86 15.35
N GLU A 158 -5.00 11.33 15.27
CA GLU A 158 -4.25 11.19 14.02
C GLU A 158 -4.89 10.16 13.11
N LYS A 159 -5.33 9.02 13.65
CA LYS A 159 -6.06 7.98 12.92
C LYS A 159 -7.35 8.52 12.31
N ILE A 160 -8.14 9.27 13.07
CA ILE A 160 -9.38 9.88 12.56
C ILE A 160 -9.05 10.89 11.46
N LYS A 161 -8.04 11.74 11.67
CA LYS A 161 -7.59 12.71 10.66
C LYS A 161 -7.19 11.99 9.37
N THR A 162 -6.31 10.99 9.46
CA THR A 162 -5.85 10.19 8.32
C THR A 162 -7.00 9.51 7.60
N SER A 163 -7.96 8.93 8.33
CA SER A 163 -9.16 8.30 7.75
C SER A 163 -9.98 9.29 6.94
N ILE A 164 -10.21 10.49 7.47
CA ILE A 164 -10.94 11.54 6.76
C ILE A 164 -10.17 11.96 5.49
N PHE A 165 -8.86 12.17 5.59
CA PHE A 165 -8.05 12.54 4.42
C PHE A 165 -8.08 11.48 3.32
N ILE A 166 -7.92 10.20 3.69
CA ILE A 166 -7.92 9.07 2.74
C ILE A 166 -9.28 8.94 2.03
N VAL A 167 -10.39 9.03 2.78
CA VAL A 167 -11.74 8.99 2.19
C VAL A 167 -11.98 10.20 1.29
N LEU A 168 -11.58 11.40 1.72
CA LEU A 168 -11.69 12.62 0.90
C LEU A 168 -10.90 12.49 -0.40
N SER A 169 -9.69 11.92 -0.37
CA SER A 169 -8.93 11.65 -1.60
C SER A 169 -9.69 10.74 -2.55
N GLY A 170 -10.33 9.68 -2.05
CA GLY A 170 -11.17 8.80 -2.86
C GLY A 170 -12.36 9.52 -3.50
N LEU A 171 -13.05 10.37 -2.74
CA LEU A 171 -14.16 11.19 -3.24
C LEU A 171 -13.71 12.23 -4.27
N ILE A 172 -12.56 12.88 -4.04
CA ILE A 172 -11.97 13.84 -4.97
C ILE A 172 -11.65 13.14 -6.30
N VAL A 173 -11.04 11.96 -6.25
CA VAL A 173 -10.73 11.18 -7.45
C VAL A 173 -12.00 10.80 -8.21
N ALA A 174 -13.02 10.28 -7.51
CA ALA A 174 -14.30 9.96 -8.14
C ALA A 174 -14.97 11.20 -8.77
N PHE A 175 -14.89 12.34 -8.10
CA PHE A 175 -15.42 13.61 -8.61
C PHE A 175 -14.68 14.10 -9.85
N ILE A 176 -13.35 14.04 -9.86
CA ILE A 176 -12.53 14.39 -11.02
C ILE A 176 -12.84 13.47 -12.21
N VAL A 177 -12.96 12.16 -11.96
CA VAL A 177 -13.34 11.19 -13.00
C VAL A 177 -14.72 11.50 -13.56
N TYR A 178 -15.67 11.87 -12.70
CA TYR A 178 -17.01 12.29 -13.13
C TYR A 178 -16.99 13.55 -14.01
N LEU A 179 -16.07 14.49 -13.77
CA LEU A 179 -15.93 15.68 -14.61
C LEU A 179 -15.28 15.41 -15.98
N ILE A 180 -14.45 14.38 -16.08
CA ILE A 180 -13.72 14.04 -17.31
C ILE A 180 -14.52 13.11 -18.22
N SER A 181 -15.41 12.29 -17.64
CA SER A 181 -16.19 11.26 -18.33
C SER A 181 -17.47 11.81 -18.94
#